data_AF-A0A7S3WNC5-F1
#
_entry.id   AF-A0A7S3WNC5-F1
#
_cell.length_a   1.000
_cell.length_b   1.000
_cell.length_c   1.000
_cell.angle_alpha   90.00
_cell.angle_beta   90.00
_cell.angle_gamma   90.00
#
_symmetry.space_group_name_H-M   'P 1'
#
loop_
_entity.id
_entity.type
_entity.pdbx_description
1 polymer ?
#
loop_
_entity_poly.entity_id
_entity_poly.type
_entity_poly.pdbx_seq_one_letter_code
_entity_poly.pdbx_strand_id
1 'polypeptide(L)'
;AAAAMEAEVALRSTAASAGAEQMGATKGLNGTRDFGGPSAGEVTTTLKEGMSLIDRFYSGGNRAKPEALNIIVVVLDQVVRRMREQYARHKKEADELHKQCRAIDETIARIRPLQAKIKNELDEKQATCSAYEELTKKGTEVISDGVDFAREALRKAKLVTKQTQMAEARKSMQDMKGYDKSGRPLPGREVNLRKNPNGPAARKPGDMLKDLKASGRIS
;
A
#
# COMPACT_ATOMS: atom_id res chain seq x y z
N ALA A 1 -12.30 11.14 0.80
CA ALA A 1 -12.74 11.75 -0.47
C ALA A 1 -12.18 13.17 -0.64
N ALA A 2 -12.37 14.08 0.33
CA ALA A 2 -11.86 15.46 0.23
C ALA A 2 -10.32 15.59 0.12
N ALA A 3 -9.56 14.79 0.89
CA ALA A 3 -8.09 14.83 0.88
C ALA A 3 -7.46 14.39 -0.46
N ALA A 4 -8.14 13.55 -1.24
CA ALA A 4 -7.66 13.14 -2.56
C ALA A 4 -7.87 14.22 -3.62
N MET A 5 -8.88 15.08 -3.41
CA MET A 5 -9.21 16.18 -4.32
C MET A 5 -8.25 17.36 -4.14
N GLU A 6 -7.80 17.63 -2.90
CA GLU A 6 -6.79 18.66 -2.62
C GLU A 6 -5.40 18.30 -3.15
N ALA A 7 -5.04 17.01 -3.10
CA ALA A 7 -3.77 16.52 -3.65
C ALA A 7 -3.70 16.65 -5.18
N GLU A 8 -4.82 16.44 -5.89
CA GLU A 8 -4.87 16.56 -7.35
C GLU A 8 -4.80 18.03 -7.83
N VAL A 9 -5.37 18.96 -7.07
CA VAL A 9 -5.32 20.40 -7.37
C VAL A 9 -3.91 20.96 -7.12
N ALA A 10 -3.23 20.51 -6.06
CA ALA A 10 -1.85 20.91 -5.77
C ALA A 10 -0.86 20.43 -6.85
N LEU A 11 -1.05 19.23 -7.41
CA LEU A 11 -0.18 18.68 -8.45
C LEU A 11 -0.37 19.38 -9.81
N ARG A 12 -1.60 19.85 -10.12
CA ARG A 12 -1.87 20.63 -11.34
C ARG A 12 -1.36 22.07 -11.25
N SER A 13 -1.35 22.65 -10.05
CA SER A 13 -0.80 24.00 -9.80
C SER A 13 0.71 24.07 -10.01
N THR A 14 1.46 23.04 -9.61
CA THR A 14 2.92 23.00 -9.76
C THR A 14 3.38 22.61 -11.17
N ALA A 15 2.59 21.81 -11.90
CA ALA A 15 2.85 21.50 -13.30
C ALA A 15 2.65 22.73 -14.23
N ALA A 16 1.73 23.63 -13.89
CA ALA A 16 1.50 24.86 -14.65
C ALA A 16 2.64 25.91 -14.44
N SER A 17 3.29 25.94 -13.27
CA SER A 17 4.42 26.85 -13.03
C SER A 17 5.73 26.34 -13.65
N ALA A 18 5.94 25.01 -13.70
CA ALA A 18 7.13 24.43 -14.33
C ALA A 18 7.18 24.60 -15.86
N GLY A 19 6.01 24.73 -16.52
CA GLY A 19 5.93 25.01 -17.97
C GLY A 19 6.11 26.50 -18.33
N ALA A 20 5.94 27.42 -17.39
CA ALA A 20 6.05 28.86 -17.63
C ALA A 20 7.49 29.38 -17.56
N GLU A 21 8.37 28.73 -16.79
CA GLU A 21 9.78 29.13 -16.65
C GLU A 21 10.66 28.66 -17.82
N GLN A 22 10.20 27.69 -18.62
CA GLN A 22 10.98 27.16 -19.75
C GLN A 22 10.76 27.91 -21.08
N MET A 23 9.88 28.91 -21.13
CA MET A 23 9.71 29.80 -22.31
C MET A 23 10.49 31.13 -22.21
N GLY A 24 11.29 31.32 -21.16
CA GLY A 24 12.09 32.54 -20.96
C GLY A 24 13.50 32.52 -21.56
N ALA A 25 13.96 31.41 -22.13
CA ALA A 25 15.37 31.19 -22.49
C ALA A 25 15.62 30.94 -23.99
N THR A 26 15.04 31.76 -24.87
CA THR A 26 15.52 31.90 -26.26
C THR A 26 15.93 33.35 -26.53
N LYS A 27 16.80 33.89 -25.67
CA LYS A 27 17.52 35.14 -25.92
C LYS A 27 18.79 34.82 -26.71
N GLY A 28 18.67 34.74 -28.04
CA GLY A 28 19.84 34.51 -28.89
C GLY A 28 19.57 33.80 -30.21
N LEU A 29 18.61 34.27 -31.00
CA LEU A 29 18.54 33.97 -32.43
C LEU A 29 18.53 35.28 -33.22
N ASN A 30 19.63 36.03 -33.09
CA ASN A 30 20.03 37.02 -34.09
C ASN A 30 20.47 36.23 -35.33
N GLY A 31 19.49 35.94 -36.17
CA GLY A 31 19.64 35.18 -37.39
C GLY A 31 18.40 35.35 -38.23
N THR A 32 17.92 36.60 -38.37
CA THR A 32 17.02 36.99 -39.45
C THR A 32 17.73 36.67 -40.76
N ARG A 33 17.50 35.46 -41.26
CA ARG A 33 17.77 35.10 -42.64
C ARG A 33 16.99 36.10 -43.48
N ASP A 34 17.73 36.90 -44.24
CA ASP A 34 17.22 37.82 -45.25
C ASP A 34 16.36 37.06 -46.26
N PHE A 35 15.07 36.92 -45.97
CA PHE A 35 14.08 36.48 -46.94
C PHE A 35 13.65 37.67 -47.77
N GLY A 36 14.50 38.02 -48.75
CA GLY A 36 14.18 38.58 -50.08
C GLY A 36 12.95 39.50 -50.23
N GLY A 37 12.69 40.37 -49.26
CA GLY A 37 11.76 41.50 -49.38
C GLY A 37 12.57 42.80 -49.34
N PRO A 38 12.00 43.93 -49.83
CA PRO A 38 12.70 45.22 -49.75
C PRO A 38 13.16 45.44 -48.32
N SER A 39 14.42 45.85 -48.18
CA SER A 39 15.10 45.93 -46.89
C SER A 39 14.29 46.77 -45.91
N ALA A 40 14.32 46.44 -44.61
CA ALA A 40 13.60 47.24 -43.59
C ALA A 40 14.02 48.73 -43.65
N GLY A 41 15.23 49.04 -44.13
CA GLY A 41 15.69 50.38 -44.47
C GLY A 41 14.89 51.04 -45.60
N GLU A 42 14.72 50.37 -46.75
CA GLU A 42 13.93 50.89 -47.88
C GLU A 42 12.44 51.04 -47.58
N VAL A 43 11.88 50.14 -46.76
CA VAL A 43 10.46 50.23 -46.35
C VAL A 43 10.25 51.39 -45.38
N THR A 44 11.21 51.67 -44.50
CA THR A 44 11.10 52.80 -43.55
C THR A 44 11.36 54.15 -44.20
N THR A 45 12.22 54.24 -45.23
CA THR A 45 12.41 55.47 -46.00
C THR A 45 11.16 55.80 -46.83
N THR A 46 10.61 54.83 -47.55
CA THR A 46 9.39 55.01 -48.37
C THR A 46 8.15 55.35 -47.54
N LEU A 47 7.99 54.75 -46.35
CA LEU A 47 6.90 55.11 -45.42
C LEU A 47 7.07 56.52 -44.83
N LYS A 48 8.30 56.92 -44.46
CA LYS A 48 8.57 58.27 -43.94
C LYS A 48 8.37 59.34 -45.01
N GLU A 49 8.77 59.07 -46.25
CA GLU A 49 8.53 59.94 -47.40
C GLU A 49 7.03 60.02 -47.73
N GLY A 50 6.30 58.90 -47.68
CA GLY A 50 4.85 58.87 -47.84
C GLY A 50 4.11 59.65 -46.76
N MET A 51 4.49 59.51 -45.48
CA MET A 51 3.91 60.27 -44.36
C MET A 51 4.21 61.78 -44.46
N SER A 52 5.43 62.16 -44.84
CA SER A 52 5.82 63.57 -45.04
C SER A 52 5.03 64.24 -46.17
N LEU A 53 4.68 63.49 -47.22
CA LEU A 53 3.83 63.98 -48.31
C LEU A 53 2.34 64.07 -47.92
N ILE A 54 1.86 63.17 -47.06
CA ILE A 54 0.52 63.25 -46.45
C ILE A 54 0.43 64.48 -45.53
N ASP A 55 1.45 64.77 -44.73
CA ASP A 55 1.47 65.97 -43.89
C ASP A 55 1.51 67.25 -44.73
N ARG A 56 2.20 67.25 -45.88
CA ARG A 56 2.13 68.34 -46.88
C ARG A 56 0.77 68.48 -47.56
N PHE A 57 0.01 67.38 -47.66
CA PHE A 57 -1.34 67.36 -48.23
C PHE A 57 -2.37 68.00 -47.27
N TYR A 58 -2.23 67.77 -45.96
CA TYR A 58 -3.11 68.38 -44.95
C TYR A 58 -2.73 69.82 -44.59
N SER A 59 -1.46 70.22 -44.77
CA SER A 59 -1.00 71.60 -44.51
C SER A 59 -1.16 72.57 -45.69
N GLY A 60 -1.42 72.06 -46.90
CA GLY A 60 -1.67 72.87 -48.11
C GLY A 60 -3.17 72.91 -48.46
N GLY A 61 -3.85 73.99 -48.08
CA GLY A 61 -5.26 74.20 -48.39
C GLY A 61 -5.61 74.02 -49.88
N ASN A 62 -6.67 73.25 -50.15
CA ASN A 62 -7.43 73.21 -51.40
C ASN A 62 -6.66 73.00 -52.71
N ARG A 63 -5.84 71.94 -52.79
CA ARG A 63 -5.64 71.14 -54.02
C ARG A 63 -4.83 69.89 -53.70
N ALA A 64 -5.53 68.82 -53.36
CA ALA A 64 -5.01 67.48 -53.49
C ALA A 64 -4.50 67.28 -54.93
N LYS A 65 -3.19 67.46 -55.18
CA LYS A 65 -2.63 67.15 -56.49
C LYS A 65 -2.93 65.68 -56.79
N PRO A 66 -3.37 65.32 -58.02
CA PRO A 66 -3.70 63.94 -58.38
C PRO A 66 -2.56 62.95 -58.07
N GLU A 67 -1.33 63.42 -58.09
CA GLU A 67 -0.12 62.69 -57.68
C GLU A 67 -0.16 62.20 -56.22
N ALA A 68 -0.66 63.02 -55.28
CA ALA A 68 -0.72 62.64 -53.87
C ALA A 68 -1.86 61.63 -53.59
N LEU A 69 -2.97 61.71 -54.34
CA LEU A 69 -4.02 60.69 -54.30
C LEU A 69 -3.51 59.35 -54.82
N ASN A 70 -2.74 59.35 -55.90
CA ASN A 70 -2.11 58.13 -56.43
C ASN A 70 -1.17 57.48 -55.41
N ILE A 71 -0.37 58.27 -54.68
CA ILE A 71 0.52 57.76 -53.63
C ILE A 71 -0.30 57.12 -52.49
N ILE A 72 -1.36 57.78 -52.04
CA ILE A 72 -2.22 57.24 -50.97
C ILE A 72 -2.86 55.92 -51.40
N VAL A 73 -3.36 55.82 -52.64
CA VAL A 73 -3.93 54.59 -53.18
C VAL A 73 -2.90 53.46 -53.23
N VAL A 74 -1.67 53.73 -53.67
CA VAL A 74 -0.59 52.73 -53.71
C VAL A 74 -0.20 52.26 -52.31
N VAL A 75 -0.08 53.18 -51.33
CA VAL A 75 0.23 52.81 -49.94
C VAL A 75 -0.89 51.98 -49.33
N LEU A 76 -2.15 52.36 -49.55
CA LEU A 76 -3.30 51.60 -49.06
C LEU A 76 -3.37 50.21 -49.70
N ASP A 77 -3.12 50.08 -51.00
CA ASP A 77 -3.07 48.77 -51.68
C ASP A 77 -1.95 47.88 -51.13
N GLN A 78 -0.76 48.45 -50.88
CA GLN A 78 0.35 47.72 -50.24
C GLN A 78 0.01 47.26 -48.82
N VAL A 79 -0.66 48.10 -48.02
CA VAL A 79 -1.12 47.74 -46.67
C VAL A 79 -2.15 46.62 -46.73
N VAL A 80 -3.17 46.74 -47.59
CA VAL A 80 -4.21 45.72 -47.76
C VAL A 80 -3.61 44.40 -48.22
N ARG A 81 -2.65 44.43 -49.15
CA ARG A 81 -1.94 43.23 -49.62
C ARG A 81 -1.16 42.55 -48.49
N ARG A 82 -0.40 43.32 -47.70
CA ARG A 82 0.33 42.78 -46.53
C ARG A 82 -0.60 42.18 -45.49
N MET A 83 -1.72 42.86 -45.19
CA MET A 83 -2.72 42.32 -44.25
C MET A 83 -3.30 41.00 -44.78
N ARG A 84 -3.66 40.91 -46.06
CA ARG A 84 -4.15 39.65 -46.67
C ARG A 84 -3.13 38.52 -46.57
N GLU A 85 -1.85 38.81 -46.81
CA GLU A 85 -0.78 37.83 -46.68
C GLU A 85 -0.60 37.37 -45.22
N GLN A 86 -0.67 38.28 -44.25
CA GLN A 86 -0.64 37.95 -42.82
C GLN A 86 -1.84 37.08 -42.43
N TYR A 87 -3.06 37.45 -42.82
CA TYR A 87 -4.25 36.64 -42.57
C TYR A 87 -4.13 35.24 -43.17
N ALA A 88 -3.62 35.12 -44.39
CA ALA A 88 -3.42 33.82 -45.04
C ALA A 88 -2.38 32.96 -44.30
N ARG A 89 -1.30 33.57 -43.79
CA ARG A 89 -0.28 32.87 -42.98
C ARG A 89 -0.87 32.39 -41.65
N HIS A 90 -1.51 33.27 -40.89
CA HIS A 90 -2.13 32.91 -39.62
C HIS A 90 -3.23 31.86 -39.77
N LYS A 91 -4.01 31.91 -40.86
CA LYS A 91 -5.00 30.86 -41.15
C LYS A 91 -4.33 29.51 -41.37
N LYS A 92 -3.24 29.45 -42.15
CA LYS A 92 -2.49 28.20 -42.37
C LYS A 92 -1.89 27.67 -41.07
N GLU A 93 -1.30 28.54 -40.26
CA GLU A 93 -0.76 28.19 -38.93
C GLU A 93 -1.85 27.62 -38.02
N ALA A 94 -3.03 28.27 -37.97
CA ALA A 94 -4.17 27.79 -37.21
C ALA A 94 -4.66 26.41 -37.70
N ASP A 95 -4.75 26.21 -39.01
CA ASP A 95 -5.14 24.93 -39.60
C ASP A 95 -4.13 23.81 -39.28
N GLU A 96 -2.83 24.13 -39.27
CA GLU A 96 -1.77 23.19 -38.87
C GLU A 96 -1.85 22.83 -37.38
N LEU A 97 -2.04 23.81 -36.50
CA LEU A 97 -2.23 23.57 -35.07
C LEU A 97 -3.48 22.73 -34.80
N HIS A 98 -4.59 23.01 -35.50
CA HIS A 98 -5.80 22.19 -35.38
C HIS A 98 -5.58 20.73 -35.82
N LYS A 99 -4.76 20.49 -36.85
CA LYS A 99 -4.38 19.12 -37.24
C LYS A 99 -3.55 18.43 -36.15
N GLN A 100 -2.61 19.15 -35.55
CA GLN A 100 -1.80 18.62 -34.45
C GLN A 100 -2.66 18.27 -33.22
N CYS A 101 -3.61 19.14 -32.84
CA CYS A 101 -4.56 18.86 -31.77
C CYS A 101 -5.36 17.58 -32.05
N ARG A 102 -5.89 17.41 -33.27
CA ARG A 102 -6.62 16.19 -33.65
C ARG A 102 -5.76 14.93 -33.55
N ALA A 103 -4.50 14.99 -33.98
CA ALA A 103 -3.58 13.86 -33.86
C ALA A 103 -3.29 13.50 -32.38
N ILE A 104 -3.20 14.50 -31.51
CA ILE A 104 -3.07 14.28 -30.05
C ILE A 104 -4.35 13.64 -29.49
N ASP A 105 -5.53 14.14 -29.86
CA ASP A 105 -6.82 13.58 -29.41
C ASP A 105 -6.98 12.11 -29.83
N GLU A 106 -6.60 11.76 -31.06
CA GLU A 106 -6.58 10.37 -31.53
C GLU A 106 -5.64 9.49 -30.70
N THR A 107 -4.48 10.02 -30.32
CA THR A 107 -3.51 9.31 -29.49
C THR A 107 -4.06 9.08 -28.08
N ILE A 108 -4.68 10.10 -27.49
CA ILE A 108 -5.35 10.00 -26.19
C ILE A 108 -6.48 8.97 -26.26
N ALA A 109 -7.28 8.98 -27.33
CA ALA A 109 -8.36 8.03 -27.52
C ALA A 109 -7.88 6.56 -27.57
N ARG A 110 -6.67 6.30 -28.10
CA ARG A 110 -6.05 4.97 -28.07
C ARG A 110 -5.53 4.57 -26.69
N ILE A 111 -5.03 5.52 -25.91
CA ILE A 111 -4.43 5.26 -24.59
C ILE A 111 -5.51 5.03 -23.52
N ARG A 112 -6.59 5.81 -23.52
CA ARG A 112 -7.68 5.71 -22.53
C ARG A 112 -8.23 4.29 -22.29
N PRO A 113 -8.54 3.46 -23.32
CA PRO A 113 -9.03 2.12 -23.07
C PRO A 113 -7.96 1.20 -22.44
N LEU A 114 -6.68 1.40 -22.76
CA LEU A 114 -5.59 0.64 -22.14
C LEU A 114 -5.46 1.02 -20.65
N GLN A 115 -5.55 2.31 -20.33
CA GLN A 115 -5.56 2.78 -18.94
C GLN A 115 -6.76 2.21 -18.17
N ALA A 116 -7.94 2.15 -18.79
CA ALA A 116 -9.13 1.56 -18.18
C ALA A 116 -8.95 0.06 -17.89
N LYS A 117 -8.35 -0.70 -18.81
CA LYS A 117 -8.03 -2.12 -18.60
C LYS A 117 -7.07 -2.33 -17.44
N ILE A 118 -5.97 -1.58 -17.41
CA ILE A 118 -4.97 -1.67 -16.33
C ILE A 118 -5.60 -1.32 -14.98
N LYS A 119 -6.50 -0.33 -14.94
CA LYS A 119 -7.22 0.02 -13.71
C LYS A 119 -8.11 -1.12 -13.22
N ASN A 120 -8.87 -1.75 -14.12
CA ASN A 120 -9.70 -2.90 -13.76
C ASN A 120 -8.85 -4.08 -13.26
N GLU A 121 -7.73 -4.38 -13.93
CA GLU A 121 -6.80 -5.42 -13.47
C GLU A 121 -6.21 -5.10 -12.09
N LEU A 122 -5.87 -3.83 -11.83
CA LEU A 122 -5.39 -3.39 -10.52
C LEU A 122 -6.46 -3.59 -9.43
N ASP A 123 -7.70 -3.19 -9.70
CA ASP A 123 -8.81 -3.34 -8.77
C ASP A 123 -9.09 -4.83 -8.47
N GLU A 124 -9.06 -5.70 -9.49
CA GLU A 124 -9.17 -7.15 -9.33
C GLU A 124 -8.03 -7.73 -8.49
N LYS A 125 -6.78 -7.32 -8.76
CA LYS A 125 -5.63 -7.80 -8.00
C LYS A 125 -5.67 -7.34 -6.56
N GLN A 126 -6.06 -6.09 -6.30
CA GLN A 126 -6.25 -5.58 -4.94
C GLN A 126 -7.31 -6.39 -4.19
N ALA A 127 -8.46 -6.67 -4.82
CA ALA A 127 -9.49 -7.51 -4.22
C ALA A 127 -8.96 -8.92 -3.90
N THR A 128 -8.18 -9.53 -4.81
CA THR A 128 -7.56 -10.83 -4.53
C THR A 128 -6.56 -10.78 -3.38
N CYS A 129 -5.72 -9.74 -3.30
CA CYS A 129 -4.77 -9.57 -2.21
C CYS A 129 -5.50 -9.44 -0.87
N SER A 130 -6.54 -8.61 -0.78
CA SER A 130 -7.35 -8.49 0.44
C SER A 130 -8.00 -9.81 0.85
N ALA A 131 -8.50 -10.60 -0.11
CA ALA A 131 -9.05 -11.92 0.18
C ALA A 131 -7.98 -12.89 0.73
N TYR A 132 -6.76 -12.88 0.19
CA TYR A 132 -5.65 -13.66 0.71
C TYR A 132 -5.19 -13.19 2.10
N GLU A 133 -5.22 -11.89 2.38
CA GLU A 133 -4.94 -11.35 3.72
C GLU A 133 -5.98 -11.83 4.74
N GLU A 134 -7.26 -11.87 4.39
CA GLU A 134 -8.29 -12.43 5.27
C GLU A 134 -8.12 -13.94 5.49
N LEU A 135 -7.80 -14.69 4.43
CA LEU A 135 -7.55 -16.13 4.54
C LEU A 135 -6.33 -16.45 5.39
N THR A 136 -5.25 -15.67 5.23
CA THR A 136 -4.04 -15.82 6.04
C THR A 136 -4.29 -15.47 7.49
N LYS A 137 -5.03 -14.39 7.79
CA LYS A 137 -5.46 -14.04 9.16
C LYS A 137 -6.24 -15.18 9.82
N LYS A 138 -7.27 -15.70 9.14
CA LYS A 138 -8.05 -16.86 9.63
C LYS A 138 -7.16 -18.09 9.84
N GLY A 139 -6.26 -18.37 8.90
CA GLY A 139 -5.29 -19.46 9.04
C GLY A 139 -4.38 -19.30 10.25
N THR A 140 -3.88 -18.08 10.50
CA THR A 140 -3.02 -17.80 11.67
C THR A 140 -3.78 -17.91 12.99
N GLU A 141 -5.04 -17.47 13.04
CA GLU A 141 -5.90 -17.60 14.23
C GLU A 141 -6.17 -19.07 14.57
N VAL A 142 -6.48 -19.90 13.56
CA VAL A 142 -6.68 -21.34 13.76
C VAL A 142 -5.42 -22.02 14.28
N ILE A 143 -4.24 -21.62 13.79
CA ILE A 143 -2.96 -22.16 14.27
C ILE A 143 -2.72 -21.73 15.72
N SER A 144 -2.96 -20.47 16.09
CA SER A 144 -2.79 -20.02 17.47
C SER A 144 -3.73 -20.75 18.43
N ASP A 145 -5.00 -20.90 18.06
CA ASP A 145 -5.99 -21.62 18.86
C ASP A 145 -5.60 -23.09 19.05
N GLY A 146 -5.09 -23.73 17.98
CA GLY A 146 -4.57 -25.10 18.05
C GLY A 146 -3.36 -25.25 18.98
N VAL A 147 -2.43 -24.29 18.95
CA VAL A 147 -1.26 -24.28 19.84
C VAL A 147 -1.68 -24.10 21.30
N ASP A 148 -2.62 -23.21 21.57
CA ASP A 148 -3.11 -22.97 22.93
C ASP A 148 -3.91 -24.17 23.46
N PHE A 149 -4.74 -24.78 22.62
CA PHE A 149 -5.40 -26.04 22.97
C PHE A 149 -4.40 -27.16 23.28
N ALA A 150 -3.35 -27.31 22.47
CA ALA A 150 -2.29 -28.30 22.71
C ALA A 150 -1.53 -28.03 24.02
N ARG A 151 -1.25 -26.75 24.35
CA ARG A 151 -0.64 -26.36 25.62
C ARG A 151 -1.54 -26.69 26.81
N GLU A 152 -2.84 -26.43 26.71
CA GLU A 152 -3.81 -26.79 27.74
C GLU A 152 -3.92 -28.30 27.93
N ALA A 153 -3.99 -29.05 26.84
CA ALA A 153 -4.01 -30.52 26.86
C ALA A 153 -2.74 -31.07 27.54
N LEU A 154 -1.58 -30.52 27.22
CA LEU A 154 -0.30 -30.91 27.81
C LEU A 154 -0.24 -30.55 29.31
N ARG A 155 -0.79 -29.40 29.72
CA ARG A 155 -0.94 -29.02 31.12
C ARG A 155 -1.88 -29.97 31.88
N LYS A 156 -3.03 -30.33 31.29
CA LYS A 156 -3.96 -31.32 31.85
C LYS A 156 -3.31 -32.69 31.98
N ALA A 157 -2.59 -33.14 30.95
CA ALA A 157 -1.84 -34.40 30.97
C ALA A 157 -0.77 -34.40 32.07
N LYS A 158 0.01 -33.33 32.22
CA LYS A 158 0.99 -33.17 33.32
C LYS A 158 0.34 -33.23 34.71
N LEU A 159 -0.86 -32.66 34.86
CA LEU A 159 -1.60 -32.71 36.12
C LEU A 159 -2.04 -34.15 36.44
N VAL A 160 -2.58 -34.85 35.44
CA VAL A 160 -3.02 -36.25 35.56
C VAL A 160 -1.84 -37.16 35.89
N THR A 161 -0.71 -37.03 35.20
CA THR A 161 0.48 -37.85 35.48
C THR A 161 1.04 -37.59 36.88
N LYS A 162 1.02 -36.34 37.37
CA LYS A 162 1.40 -36.04 38.75
C LYS A 162 0.44 -36.66 39.77
N GLN A 163 -0.87 -36.63 39.50
CA GLN A 163 -1.88 -37.26 40.36
C GLN A 163 -1.73 -38.78 40.41
N THR A 164 -1.48 -39.44 39.27
CA THR A 164 -1.26 -40.89 39.22
C THR A 164 0.03 -41.27 39.94
N GLN A 165 1.14 -40.55 39.72
CA GLN A 165 2.39 -40.78 40.44
C GLN A 165 2.23 -40.62 41.95
N MET A 166 1.48 -39.60 42.42
CA MET A 166 1.21 -39.44 43.85
C MET A 166 0.30 -40.53 44.41
N ALA A 167 -0.69 -40.98 43.65
CA ALA A 167 -1.56 -42.09 44.05
C ALA A 167 -0.77 -43.41 44.14
N GLU A 168 0.11 -43.68 43.17
CA GLU A 168 1.00 -44.84 43.14
C GLU A 168 2.01 -44.81 44.30
N ALA A 169 2.62 -43.65 44.57
CA ALA A 169 3.53 -43.48 45.71
C ALA A 169 2.81 -43.64 47.07
N ARG A 170 1.58 -43.12 47.20
CA ARG A 170 0.77 -43.33 48.41
C ARG A 170 0.40 -44.79 48.60
N LYS A 171 0.03 -45.47 47.51
CA LYS A 171 -0.24 -46.90 47.51
C LYS A 171 0.99 -47.69 47.92
N SER A 172 2.15 -47.45 47.31
CA SER A 172 3.37 -48.19 47.65
C SER A 172 3.78 -47.98 49.11
N MET A 173 3.59 -46.78 49.65
CA MET A 173 3.80 -46.49 51.07
C MET A 173 2.79 -47.20 51.99
N GLN A 174 1.54 -47.35 51.59
CA GLN A 174 0.54 -48.14 52.32
C GLN A 174 0.88 -49.64 52.29
N ASP A 175 1.22 -50.15 51.10
CA ASP A 175 1.63 -51.54 50.90
C ASP A 175 2.87 -51.88 51.77
N MET A 176 3.88 -51.00 51.80
CA MET A 176 5.06 -51.14 52.68
C MET A 176 4.71 -51.11 54.17
N LYS A 177 3.74 -50.27 54.57
CA LYS A 177 3.22 -50.22 55.95
C LYS A 177 2.34 -51.43 56.29
N GLY A 178 2.02 -52.28 55.32
CA GLY A 178 1.23 -53.49 55.52
C GLY A 178 -0.27 -53.29 55.38
N TYR A 179 -0.73 -52.25 54.67
CA TYR A 179 -2.14 -51.97 54.41
C TYR A 179 -2.41 -51.95 52.90
N ASP A 180 -3.59 -52.40 52.50
CA ASP A 180 -4.06 -52.33 51.13
C ASP A 180 -4.51 -50.92 50.72
N LYS A 181 -4.88 -50.76 49.44
CA LYS A 181 -5.39 -49.49 48.87
C LYS A 181 -6.62 -48.92 49.58
N SER A 182 -7.37 -49.74 50.31
CA SER A 182 -8.56 -49.36 51.07
C SER A 182 -8.27 -49.09 52.55
N GLY A 183 -7.01 -49.16 52.97
CA GLY A 183 -6.57 -48.97 54.34
C GLY A 183 -6.79 -50.18 55.24
N ARG A 184 -7.14 -51.34 54.69
CA ARG A 184 -7.26 -52.60 55.44
C ARG A 184 -5.90 -53.27 55.55
N PRO A 185 -5.56 -53.91 56.66
CA PRO A 185 -4.29 -54.63 56.78
C PRO A 185 -4.19 -55.75 55.73
N LEU A 186 -3.01 -55.92 55.16
CA LEU A 186 -2.73 -56.99 54.19
C LEU A 186 -2.86 -58.37 54.85
N PRO A 187 -3.23 -59.40 54.07
CA PRO A 187 -3.37 -60.77 54.57
C PRO A 187 -2.09 -61.22 55.32
N GLY A 188 -2.25 -61.71 56.55
CA GLY A 188 -1.13 -62.11 57.42
C GLY A 188 -0.50 -60.97 58.26
N ARG A 189 -0.94 -59.71 58.09
CA ARG A 189 -0.59 -58.56 58.96
C ARG A 189 -1.80 -57.98 59.71
N GLU A 190 -2.93 -58.68 59.68
CA GLU A 190 -4.22 -58.28 60.26
C GLU A 190 -4.15 -58.08 61.78
N VAL A 191 -3.22 -58.77 62.45
CA VAL A 191 -3.08 -58.74 63.90
C VAL A 191 -1.74 -58.11 64.28
N ASN A 192 -1.79 -56.94 64.91
CA ASN A 192 -0.60 -56.32 65.49
C ASN A 192 -0.02 -57.24 66.59
N LEU A 193 1.03 -58.01 66.28
CA LEU A 193 1.68 -58.96 67.20
C LEU A 193 2.07 -58.34 68.55
N ARG A 194 2.35 -57.03 68.57
CA ARG A 194 2.72 -56.24 69.75
C ARG A 194 1.52 -55.80 70.62
N LYS A 195 0.32 -55.78 70.06
CA LYS A 195 -0.93 -55.36 70.73
C LYS A 195 -1.92 -56.51 70.89
N ASN A 196 -1.60 -57.70 70.39
CA ASN A 196 -2.44 -58.87 70.55
C ASN A 196 -2.35 -59.36 72.00
N PRO A 197 -3.44 -59.29 72.80
CA PRO A 197 -3.42 -59.71 74.19
C PRO A 197 -3.15 -61.21 74.36
N ASN A 198 -3.36 -62.02 73.30
CA ASN A 198 -3.11 -63.46 73.30
C ASN A 198 -1.83 -63.85 72.54
N GLY A 199 -1.07 -62.87 72.04
CA GLY A 199 0.13 -63.08 71.24
C GLY A 199 1.34 -63.52 72.06
N PRO A 200 2.39 -64.09 71.42
CA PRO A 200 3.57 -64.61 72.12
C PRO A 200 4.29 -63.55 72.97
N ALA A 201 4.25 -62.29 72.53
CA ALA A 201 4.89 -61.16 73.21
C ALA A 201 4.11 -60.64 74.43
N ALA A 202 2.83 -60.99 74.58
CA ALA A 202 1.97 -60.58 75.70
C ALA A 202 1.79 -61.68 76.76
N ARG A 203 2.19 -62.92 76.45
CA ARG A 203 2.12 -64.07 77.35
C ARG A 203 3.21 -63.97 78.43
N LYS A 204 2.84 -64.20 79.69
CA LYS A 204 3.81 -64.27 80.80
C LYS A 204 4.62 -65.57 80.68
N PRO A 205 5.88 -65.63 81.17
CA PRO A 205 6.77 -66.79 81.01
C PRO A 205 6.16 -68.14 81.44
N GLY A 206 5.22 -68.13 82.40
CA GLY A 206 4.54 -69.35 82.90
C GLY A 206 3.37 -69.85 82.06
N ASP A 207 2.84 -69.06 81.12
CA ASP A 207 1.71 -69.51 80.28
C ASP A 207 2.14 -70.47 79.16
N MET A 208 3.42 -70.46 78.77
CA MET A 208 3.99 -71.37 77.77
C MET A 208 4.19 -72.80 78.31
N LEU A 209 4.18 -72.99 79.64
CA LEU A 209 4.35 -74.31 80.27
C LEU A 209 3.08 -75.17 80.22
N LYS A 210 1.89 -74.58 80.12
CA LYS A 210 0.62 -75.33 80.11
C LYS A 210 0.36 -76.09 78.81
N ASP A 211 1.02 -75.66 77.73
CA ASP A 211 0.88 -76.26 76.40
C ASP A 211 1.91 -77.39 76.14
N LEU A 212 2.88 -77.58 77.05
CA LEU A 212 3.81 -78.72 77.01
C LEU A 212 3.13 -79.98 77.56
N LYS A 213 2.50 -80.77 76.69
CA LYS A 213 2.14 -82.16 77.04
C LYS A 213 3.44 -82.94 77.29
N ALA A 214 3.49 -83.66 78.42
CA ALA A 214 4.58 -84.56 78.73
C ALA A 214 4.77 -85.55 77.56
N SER A 215 5.91 -85.43 76.87
CA SER A 215 6.41 -86.44 75.96
C SER A 215 6.44 -87.78 76.69
N GLY A 216 5.73 -88.76 76.14
CA GLY A 216 5.58 -90.08 76.74
C GLY A 216 6.92 -90.74 77.03
N ARG A 217 6.96 -91.52 78.12
CA ARG A 217 8.04 -92.46 78.42
C ARG A 217 8.28 -93.33 77.19
N ILE A 218 9.49 -93.29 76.66
CA ILE A 218 10.02 -94.34 75.79
C ILE A 218 10.51 -95.45 76.72
N SER A 219 9.79 -96.57 76.74
CA SER A 219 10.29 -97.88 77.15
C SER A 219 10.66 -98.67 75.90
#